data_AF-A0A829F1M5-F1
#
_entry.id   AF-A0A829F1M5-F1
#
_cell.length_a   1.000
_cell.length_b   1.000
_cell.length_c   1.000
_cell.angle_alpha   90.00
_cell.angle_beta   90.00
_cell.angle_gamma   90.00
#
_symmetry.space_group_name_H-M   'P 1'
#
loop_
_entity.id
_entity.type
_entity.pdbx_description
1 polymer ?
#
loop_
_entity_poly.entity_id
_entity_poly.type
_entity_poly.pdbx_seq_one_letter_code
_entity_poly.pdbx_strand_id
1 'polypeptide(L)'
;MADAIMTEAKEKMKKAAQNLQRELGQIRAGRANASLLDRITVNYYGAPTPLNQMASIQIPEARVLMITPFDKSILQDVEKAIMASDIGISPTNDGNVIRLVIPQLTEERRKELAKDVKKEAENAKIAIRNIRRDAIDEYKKQQKNGDITEDDLRGLEKDVQTLTDNSIKEVDKIAADKEKELLEV
;
A
#
# COMPACT_ATOMS: atom_id res chain seq x y z
N MET A 1 -35.09 -11.27 -7.48
CA MET A 1 -33.73 -11.68 -7.91
C MET A 1 -32.77 -10.67 -7.32
N ALA A 2 -31.61 -11.09 -6.80
CA ALA A 2 -30.67 -10.18 -6.17
C ALA A 2 -30.37 -9.01 -7.11
N ASP A 3 -30.59 -7.78 -6.64
CA ASP A 3 -30.41 -6.57 -7.41
C ASP A 3 -28.96 -6.50 -7.91
N ALA A 4 -28.78 -6.65 -9.22
CA ALA A 4 -27.48 -6.72 -9.86
C ALA A 4 -26.70 -5.41 -9.64
N ILE A 5 -27.39 -4.28 -9.64
CA ILE A 5 -26.79 -2.95 -9.43
C ILE A 5 -26.28 -2.84 -8.00
N MET A 6 -27.06 -3.25 -7.00
CA MET A 6 -26.64 -3.23 -5.60
C MET A 6 -25.42 -4.11 -5.36
N THR A 7 -25.42 -5.31 -5.97
CA THR A 7 -24.33 -6.26 -5.86
C THR A 7 -23.05 -5.71 -6.49
N GLU A 8 -23.16 -5.13 -7.69
CA GLU A 8 -22.03 -4.52 -8.38
C GLU A 8 -21.48 -3.30 -7.62
N ALA A 9 -22.35 -2.44 -7.10
CA ALA A 9 -21.94 -1.29 -6.29
C ALA A 9 -21.16 -1.74 -5.05
N LYS A 10 -21.65 -2.77 -4.35
CA LYS A 10 -20.98 -3.36 -3.18
C LYS A 10 -19.60 -3.91 -3.54
N GLU A 11 -19.48 -4.63 -4.65
CA GLU A 11 -18.19 -5.16 -5.10
C GLU A 11 -17.20 -4.05 -5.48
N LYS A 12 -17.66 -3.02 -6.21
CA LYS A 12 -16.82 -1.88 -6.59
C LYS A 12 -16.35 -1.10 -5.37
N MET A 13 -17.23 -0.85 -4.39
CA MET A 13 -16.85 -0.17 -3.15
C MET A 13 -15.84 -0.99 -2.34
N LYS A 14 -16.03 -2.31 -2.24
CA LYS A 14 -15.06 -3.21 -1.61
C LYS A 14 -13.70 -3.18 -2.32
N LYS A 15 -13.69 -3.18 -3.66
CA LYS A 15 -12.45 -3.05 -4.45
C LYS A 15 -11.76 -1.72 -4.20
N ALA A 16 -12.50 -0.61 -4.02
CA ALA A 16 -11.92 0.68 -3.67
C ALA A 16 -11.19 0.62 -2.32
N ALA A 17 -11.80 0.00 -1.29
CA ALA A 17 -11.14 -0.19 0.01
C ALA A 17 -9.90 -1.10 -0.07
N GLN A 18 -9.96 -2.16 -0.88
CA GLN A 18 -8.81 -3.05 -1.12
C GLN A 18 -7.66 -2.35 -1.85
N ASN A 19 -7.97 -1.46 -2.80
CA ASN A 19 -6.96 -0.66 -3.49
C ASN A 19 -6.30 0.33 -2.54
N LEU A 20 -7.08 1.00 -1.68
CA LEU A 20 -6.54 1.85 -0.62
C LEU A 20 -5.58 1.07 0.28
N GLN A 21 -5.96 -0.12 0.76
CA GLN A 21 -5.06 -0.95 1.57
C GLN A 21 -3.73 -1.27 0.86
N ARG A 22 -3.79 -1.53 -0.45
CA ARG A 22 -2.61 -1.82 -1.26
C ARG A 22 -1.69 -0.60 -1.39
N GLU A 23 -2.26 0.57 -1.64
CA GLU A 23 -1.54 1.84 -1.76
C GLU A 23 -0.92 2.25 -0.43
N LEU A 24 -1.70 2.21 0.66
CA LEU A 24 -1.20 2.46 2.01
C LEU A 24 -0.15 1.43 2.46
N GLY A 25 -0.18 0.20 1.93
CA GLY A 25 0.86 -0.81 2.16
C GLY A 25 2.23 -0.45 1.59
N GLN A 26 2.28 0.45 0.59
CA GLN A 26 3.52 1.00 0.05
C GLN A 26 4.07 2.15 0.90
N ILE A 27 3.18 2.86 1.62
CA ILE A 27 3.56 3.91 2.56
C ILE A 27 4.01 3.26 3.88
N ARG A 28 5.33 3.12 4.08
CA ARG A 28 5.89 2.48 5.27
C ARG A 28 6.70 3.46 6.11
N ALA A 29 6.43 3.50 7.42
CA ALA A 29 7.23 4.26 8.38
C ALA A 29 8.52 3.51 8.74
N GLY A 30 9.56 3.65 7.91
CA GLY A 30 10.91 3.21 8.29
C GLY A 30 11.06 1.71 8.60
N ARG A 31 10.16 0.86 8.08
CA ARG A 31 10.28 -0.60 8.18
C ARG A 31 11.18 -1.16 7.10
N ALA A 32 11.97 -2.15 7.46
CA ALA A 32 12.78 -2.97 6.57
C ALA A 32 11.93 -3.57 5.43
N ASN A 33 12.42 -3.38 4.21
CA ASN A 33 11.85 -3.99 3.01
C ASN A 33 12.99 -4.40 2.07
N ALA A 34 12.96 -5.67 1.63
CA ALA A 34 13.89 -6.19 0.65
C ALA A 34 13.86 -5.43 -0.68
N SER A 35 12.73 -4.82 -1.04
CA SER A 35 12.59 -4.05 -2.29
C SER A 35 13.49 -2.81 -2.36
N LEU A 36 14.03 -2.34 -1.22
CA LEU A 36 15.06 -1.29 -1.22
C LEU A 36 16.33 -1.74 -1.97
N LEU A 37 16.60 -3.04 -1.99
CA LEU A 37 17.80 -3.63 -2.55
C LEU A 37 17.63 -4.06 -4.02
N ASP A 38 16.42 -3.99 -4.59
CA ASP A 38 16.13 -4.45 -5.95
C ASP A 38 16.89 -3.67 -7.03
N ARG A 39 17.25 -2.41 -6.74
CA ARG A 39 18.01 -1.54 -7.64
C ARG A 39 19.52 -1.71 -7.51
N ILE A 40 19.99 -2.48 -6.55
CA ILE A 40 21.43 -2.68 -6.32
C ILE A 40 21.94 -3.77 -7.24
N THR A 41 22.89 -3.39 -8.09
CA THR A 41 23.68 -4.31 -8.89
C THR A 41 25.11 -4.35 -8.37
N VAL A 42 25.67 -5.55 -8.27
CA VAL A 42 27.04 -5.80 -7.83
C VAL A 42 27.80 -6.42 -8.98
N ASN A 43 29.06 -6.04 -9.17
CA ASN A 43 29.88 -6.64 -10.20
C ASN A 43 30.36 -8.03 -9.74
N TYR A 44 29.87 -9.09 -10.39
CA TYR A 44 30.21 -10.47 -10.09
C TYR A 44 31.01 -11.04 -11.25
N TYR A 45 32.31 -11.29 -11.05
CA TYR A 45 33.21 -11.80 -12.09
C TYR A 45 33.16 -11.02 -13.42
N GLY A 46 32.98 -9.69 -13.37
CA GLY A 46 32.96 -8.82 -14.55
C GLY A 46 31.57 -8.58 -15.15
N ALA A 47 30.51 -9.18 -14.60
CA ALA A 47 29.13 -8.95 -15.03
C ALA A 47 28.29 -8.26 -13.92
N PRO A 48 27.56 -7.17 -14.23
CA PRO A 48 26.66 -6.54 -13.28
C PRO A 48 25.48 -7.47 -12.99
N THR A 49 25.37 -7.93 -11.75
CA THR A 49 24.36 -8.90 -11.31
C THR A 49 23.52 -8.29 -10.19
N PRO A 50 22.19 -8.40 -10.24
CA PRO A 50 21.30 -7.95 -9.17
C PRO A 50 21.61 -8.62 -7.82
N LEU A 51 21.61 -7.84 -6.73
CA LEU A 51 21.95 -8.33 -5.40
C LEU A 51 21.03 -9.46 -4.91
N ASN A 52 19.74 -9.39 -5.26
CA ASN A 52 18.74 -10.40 -4.92
C ASN A 52 19.01 -11.80 -5.52
N GLN A 53 19.82 -11.89 -6.57
CA GLN A 53 20.21 -13.18 -7.18
C GLN A 53 21.45 -13.78 -6.52
N MET A 54 22.20 -13.00 -5.75
CA MET A 54 23.50 -13.40 -5.19
C MET A 54 23.49 -13.50 -3.66
N ALA A 55 22.41 -13.06 -3.01
CA ALA A 55 22.29 -13.06 -1.57
C ALA A 55 20.87 -13.38 -1.10
N SER A 56 20.77 -14.05 0.04
CA SER A 56 19.53 -14.18 0.79
C SER A 56 19.29 -12.90 1.61
N ILE A 57 18.13 -12.28 1.44
CA ILE A 57 17.72 -11.08 2.18
C ILE A 57 16.67 -11.50 3.22
N GLN A 58 16.95 -11.19 4.49
CA GLN A 58 16.09 -11.51 5.63
C GLN A 58 15.83 -10.25 6.45
N ILE A 59 14.67 -10.22 7.12
CA ILE A 59 14.27 -9.13 8.01
C ILE A 59 14.14 -9.72 9.42
N PRO A 60 15.26 -9.86 10.17
CA PRO A 60 15.21 -10.41 11.53
C PRO A 60 14.45 -9.49 12.51
N GLU A 61 14.48 -8.18 12.26
CA GLU A 61 13.80 -7.17 13.07
C GLU A 61 13.16 -6.11 12.17
N ALA A 62 12.18 -5.37 12.69
CA ALA A 62 11.41 -4.40 11.90
C ALA A 62 12.25 -3.33 11.17
N ARG A 63 13.48 -3.05 11.62
CA ARG A 63 14.38 -2.04 11.05
C ARG A 63 15.73 -2.57 10.58
N VAL A 64 15.95 -3.89 10.70
CA VAL A 64 17.23 -4.50 10.33
C VAL A 64 16.99 -5.38 9.11
N LEU A 65 17.70 -5.08 8.03
CA LEU A 65 17.85 -5.97 6.87
C LEU A 65 19.16 -6.72 7.03
N MET A 66 19.09 -8.04 6.93
CA MET A 66 20.25 -8.92 6.93
C MET A 66 20.41 -9.51 5.54
N ILE A 67 21.57 -9.28 4.94
CA ILE A 67 21.95 -9.76 3.62
C ILE A 67 23.02 -10.83 3.83
N THR A 68 22.75 -12.04 3.36
CA THR A 68 23.67 -13.17 3.43
C THR A 68 24.06 -13.58 2.01
N PRO A 69 25.23 -13.15 1.51
CA PRO A 69 25.74 -13.56 0.21
C PRO A 69 25.91 -15.09 0.14
N PHE A 70 25.63 -15.68 -1.03
CA PHE A 70 25.89 -17.11 -1.25
C PHE A 70 27.38 -17.43 -1.38
N ASP A 71 28.17 -16.47 -1.87
CA ASP A 71 29.63 -16.51 -1.88
C ASP A 71 30.18 -15.42 -0.93
N LYS A 72 31.09 -15.79 -0.04
CA LYS A 72 31.74 -14.84 0.90
C LYS A 72 32.79 -13.97 0.22
N SER A 73 33.31 -14.38 -0.93
CA SER A 73 34.35 -13.61 -1.66
C SER A 73 33.84 -12.23 -2.09
N ILE A 74 32.53 -12.10 -2.33
CA ILE A 74 31.90 -10.90 -2.86
C ILE A 74 31.36 -9.94 -1.80
N LEU A 75 31.62 -10.25 -0.52
CA LEU A 75 31.04 -9.52 0.59
C LEU A 75 31.49 -8.05 0.59
N GLN A 76 32.75 -7.78 0.25
CA GLN A 76 33.27 -6.41 0.08
C GLN A 76 32.65 -5.68 -1.12
N ASP A 77 32.36 -6.39 -2.20
CA ASP A 77 31.77 -5.78 -3.40
C ASP A 77 30.29 -5.42 -3.17
N VAL A 78 29.56 -6.27 -2.44
CA VAL A 78 28.20 -5.98 -1.98
C VAL A 78 28.19 -4.76 -1.06
N GLU A 79 29.12 -4.70 -0.10
CA GLU A 79 29.26 -3.55 0.82
C GLU A 79 29.48 -2.24 0.04
N LYS A 80 30.42 -2.24 -0.91
CA LYS A 80 30.69 -1.09 -1.78
C LYS A 80 29.49 -0.71 -2.63
N ALA A 81 28.79 -1.68 -3.22
CA ALA A 81 27.62 -1.42 -4.05
C ALA A 81 26.48 -0.79 -3.24
N ILE A 82 26.28 -1.21 -1.99
CA ILE A 82 25.29 -0.58 -1.10
C ILE A 82 25.73 0.84 -0.72
N MET A 83 26.99 1.06 -0.37
CA MET A 83 27.49 2.40 -0.05
C MET A 83 27.44 3.37 -1.25
N ALA A 84 27.66 2.86 -2.46
CA ALA A 84 27.58 3.65 -3.70
C ALA A 84 26.14 3.86 -4.19
N SER A 85 25.15 3.18 -3.58
CA SER A 85 23.75 3.31 -3.95
C SER A 85 23.10 4.55 -3.32
N ASP A 86 22.05 5.05 -3.95
CA ASP A 86 21.27 6.20 -3.48
C ASP A 86 20.38 5.89 -2.25
N ILE A 87 20.56 4.72 -1.62
CA ILE A 87 19.74 4.29 -0.48
C ILE A 87 20.11 5.07 0.79
N GLY A 88 21.33 5.60 0.87
CA GLY A 88 21.77 6.44 1.99
C GLY A 88 21.86 5.70 3.33
N ILE A 89 21.99 4.37 3.31
CA ILE A 89 22.15 3.53 4.51
C ILE A 89 23.55 2.92 4.50
N SER A 90 24.26 3.06 5.61
CA SER A 90 25.59 2.45 5.77
C SER A 90 25.47 0.97 6.14
N PRO A 91 26.09 0.05 5.38
CA PRO A 91 26.19 -1.37 5.75
C PRO A 91 27.10 -1.56 6.97
N THR A 92 26.73 -2.51 7.82
CA THR A 92 27.59 -3.07 8.88
C THR A 92 27.95 -4.49 8.49
N ASN A 93 29.23 -4.82 8.49
CA ASN A 93 29.75 -6.09 8.02
C ASN A 93 30.28 -6.94 9.20
N ASP A 94 29.76 -8.15 9.36
CA ASP A 94 30.18 -9.08 10.43
C ASP A 94 31.05 -10.25 9.92
N GLY A 95 31.58 -10.12 8.70
CA GLY A 95 32.45 -11.12 8.04
C GLY A 95 31.71 -12.28 7.38
N ASN A 96 30.43 -12.51 7.72
CA ASN A 96 29.58 -13.52 7.07
C ASN A 96 28.26 -12.94 6.53
N VAL A 97 27.78 -11.85 7.13
CA VAL A 97 26.52 -11.18 6.79
C VAL A 97 26.72 -9.67 6.76
N ILE A 98 25.91 -8.99 5.96
CA ILE A 98 25.83 -7.54 5.91
C ILE A 98 24.50 -7.11 6.53
N ARG A 99 24.55 -6.24 7.53
CA ARG A 99 23.39 -5.66 8.21
C ARG A 99 23.17 -4.23 7.77
N LEU A 100 21.94 -3.91 7.42
CA LEU A 100 21.49 -2.54 7.14
C LEU A 100 20.48 -2.14 8.20
N VAL A 101 20.82 -1.13 8.98
CA VAL A 101 19.94 -0.55 9.99
C VAL A 101 19.24 0.64 9.37
N ILE A 102 17.92 0.55 9.21
CA ILE A 102 17.13 1.65 8.67
C ILE A 102 16.99 2.72 9.76
N PRO A 103 17.42 3.96 9.50
CA PRO A 103 17.28 5.05 10.45
C PRO A 103 15.81 5.32 10.75
N GLN A 104 15.53 5.81 11.96
CA GLN A 104 14.18 6.25 12.29
C GLN A 104 13.78 7.43 11.40
N LEU A 105 12.53 7.43 10.94
CA LEU A 105 11.97 8.60 10.29
C LEU A 105 11.90 9.76 11.29
N THR A 106 12.30 10.95 10.83
CA THR A 106 12.08 12.20 11.56
C THR A 106 10.59 12.47 11.72
N GLU A 107 10.21 13.23 12.74
CA GLU A 107 8.82 13.61 12.97
C GLU A 107 8.22 14.36 11.76
N GLU A 108 9.01 15.20 11.12
CA GLU A 108 8.64 15.90 9.88
C GLU A 108 8.30 14.92 8.77
N ARG A 109 9.13 13.90 8.54
CA ARG A 109 8.87 12.89 7.50
C ARG A 109 7.65 12.03 7.83
N ARG A 110 7.42 11.69 9.10
CA ARG A 110 6.20 10.99 9.53
C ARG A 110 4.95 11.83 9.27
N LYS A 111 5.00 13.15 9.53
CA LYS A 111 3.91 14.09 9.24
C LYS A 111 3.62 14.20 7.74
N GLU A 112 4.65 14.20 6.89
CA GLU A 112 4.47 14.16 5.43
C GLU A 112 3.78 12.88 4.97
N LEU A 113 4.24 11.71 5.42
CA LEU A 113 3.62 10.44 5.06
C LEU A 113 2.16 10.37 5.54
N ALA A 114 1.84 10.93 6.71
CA ALA A 114 0.46 11.04 7.18
C ALA A 114 -0.42 11.91 6.27
N LYS A 115 0.13 12.97 5.65
CA LYS A 115 -0.61 13.74 4.63
C LYS A 115 -0.88 12.91 3.38
N ASP A 116 0.08 12.09 2.96
CA ASP A 116 -0.11 11.19 1.82
C ASP A 116 -1.20 10.14 2.10
N VAL A 117 -1.25 9.57 3.32
CA VAL A 117 -2.34 8.67 3.74
C VAL A 117 -3.70 9.35 3.61
N LYS A 118 -3.84 10.59 4.08
CA LYS A 118 -5.10 11.37 3.96
C LYS A 118 -5.49 11.59 2.51
N LYS A 119 -4.52 11.91 1.66
CA LYS A 119 -4.76 12.12 0.24
C LYS A 119 -5.32 10.86 -0.42
N GLU A 120 -4.72 9.69 -0.17
CA GLU A 120 -5.22 8.43 -0.74
C GLU A 120 -6.58 8.02 -0.16
N ALA A 121 -6.82 8.27 1.12
CA ALA A 121 -8.13 8.05 1.73
C ALA A 121 -9.23 8.91 1.05
N GLU A 122 -8.95 10.18 0.75
CA GLU A 122 -9.89 11.04 0.03
C GLU A 122 -10.12 10.57 -1.42
N ASN A 123 -9.08 10.10 -2.11
CA ASN A 123 -9.22 9.49 -3.44
C ASN A 123 -10.18 8.29 -3.40
N ALA A 124 -10.03 7.41 -2.42
CA ALA A 124 -10.92 6.26 -2.22
C ALA A 124 -12.37 6.69 -1.93
N LYS A 125 -12.58 7.72 -1.10
CA LYS A 125 -13.93 8.28 -0.85
C LYS A 125 -14.55 8.88 -2.09
N ILE A 126 -13.78 9.60 -2.91
CA ILE A 126 -14.26 10.13 -4.19
C ILE A 126 -14.72 9.00 -5.10
N ALA A 127 -13.94 7.92 -5.21
CA ALA A 127 -14.33 6.73 -5.99
C ALA A 127 -15.64 6.12 -5.48
N ILE A 128 -15.81 5.97 -4.15
CA ILE A 128 -17.06 5.48 -3.55
C ILE A 128 -18.25 6.40 -3.87
N ARG A 129 -18.08 7.73 -3.79
CA ARG A 129 -19.13 8.71 -4.13
C ARG A 129 -19.54 8.63 -5.61
N ASN A 130 -18.59 8.37 -6.51
CA ASN A 130 -18.88 8.16 -7.93
C ASN A 130 -19.67 6.85 -8.14
N ILE A 131 -19.26 5.74 -7.51
CA ILE A 131 -19.99 4.46 -7.58
C ILE A 131 -21.43 4.64 -7.08
N ARG A 132 -21.63 5.39 -5.99
CA ARG A 132 -22.97 5.72 -5.47
C ARG A 132 -23.81 6.46 -6.52
N ARG A 133 -23.23 7.48 -7.16
CA ARG A 133 -23.90 8.25 -8.20
C ARG A 133 -24.32 7.37 -9.37
N ASP A 134 -23.41 6.54 -9.87
CA ASP A 134 -23.66 5.64 -10.99
C ASP A 134 -24.80 4.65 -10.66
N ALA A 135 -24.80 4.08 -9.45
CA ALA A 135 -25.86 3.18 -9.01
C ALA A 135 -27.24 3.87 -8.94
N ILE A 136 -27.30 5.08 -8.36
CA ILE A 136 -28.54 5.86 -8.29
C ILE A 136 -29.04 6.24 -9.69
N ASP A 137 -28.14 6.66 -10.57
CA ASP A 137 -28.49 7.04 -11.95
C ASP A 137 -29.04 5.83 -12.73
N GLU A 138 -28.54 4.62 -12.46
CA GLU A 138 -29.04 3.39 -13.07
C GLU A 138 -30.43 3.00 -12.54
N TYR A 139 -30.69 3.10 -11.23
CA TYR A 139 -32.03 2.89 -10.68
C TYR A 139 -33.05 3.91 -11.21
N LYS A 140 -32.64 5.17 -11.39
CA LYS A 140 -33.49 6.19 -12.01
C LYS A 140 -33.85 5.86 -13.46
N LYS A 141 -32.97 5.18 -14.20
CA LYS A 141 -33.30 4.69 -15.55
C LYS A 141 -34.32 3.56 -15.49
N GLN A 142 -34.14 2.59 -14.58
CA GLN A 142 -35.12 1.51 -14.38
C GLN A 142 -36.51 2.03 -14.01
N GLN A 143 -36.58 3.05 -13.14
CA GLN A 143 -37.85 3.69 -12.79
C GLN A 143 -38.52 4.36 -13.99
N LYS A 144 -37.76 5.06 -14.83
CA LYS A 144 -38.28 5.66 -16.08
C LYS A 144 -38.73 4.63 -17.10
N ASN A 145 -38.10 3.47 -17.13
CA ASN A 145 -38.47 2.36 -18.00
C ASN A 145 -39.69 1.58 -17.48
N GLY A 146 -40.13 1.84 -16.24
CA GLY A 146 -41.23 1.14 -15.59
C GLY A 146 -40.84 -0.21 -14.97
N ASP A 147 -39.54 -0.50 -14.87
CA ASP A 147 -39.01 -1.74 -14.28
C ASP A 147 -39.18 -1.77 -12.75
N ILE A 148 -39.19 -0.60 -12.11
CA ILE A 148 -39.37 -0.41 -10.65
C ILE A 148 -40.34 0.76 -10.37
N THR A 149 -41.02 0.72 -9.22
CA THR A 149 -41.91 1.81 -8.80
C THR A 149 -41.15 2.96 -8.15
N GLU A 150 -41.82 4.10 -7.91
CA GLU A 150 -41.20 5.21 -7.19
C GLU A 150 -40.91 4.88 -5.72
N ASP A 151 -41.74 4.05 -5.09
CA ASP A 151 -41.51 3.58 -3.72
C ASP A 151 -40.30 2.64 -3.65
N ASP A 152 -40.12 1.77 -4.64
CA ASP A 152 -38.93 0.91 -4.77
C ASP A 152 -37.66 1.74 -4.92
N LEU A 153 -37.69 2.76 -5.80
CA LEU A 153 -36.55 3.66 -6.01
C LEU A 153 -36.13 4.36 -4.70
N ARG A 154 -37.08 4.84 -3.90
CA ARG A 154 -36.79 5.47 -2.60
C ARG A 154 -36.14 4.49 -1.61
N GLY A 155 -36.59 3.24 -1.61
CA GLY A 155 -35.98 2.16 -0.82
C GLY A 155 -34.54 1.91 -1.24
N LEU A 156 -34.31 1.74 -2.55
CA LEU A 156 -33.00 1.45 -3.12
C LEU A 156 -32.01 2.61 -2.92
N GLU A 157 -32.44 3.87 -3.06
CA GLU A 157 -31.61 5.05 -2.77
C GLU A 157 -31.13 5.04 -1.30
N LYS A 158 -31.99 4.67 -0.36
CA LYS A 158 -31.64 4.57 1.07
C LYS A 158 -30.65 3.42 1.33
N ASP A 159 -30.83 2.29 0.67
CA ASP A 159 -29.94 1.14 0.80
C ASP A 159 -28.55 1.45 0.21
N VAL A 160 -28.50 2.09 -0.96
CA VAL A 160 -27.25 2.56 -1.58
C VAL A 160 -26.54 3.58 -0.69
N GLN A 161 -27.28 4.49 -0.07
CA GLN A 161 -26.72 5.46 0.86
C GLN A 161 -26.13 4.77 2.09
N THR A 162 -26.84 3.80 2.67
CA THR A 162 -26.36 3.01 3.82
C THR A 162 -25.09 2.22 3.47
N LEU A 163 -25.03 1.61 2.28
CA LEU A 163 -23.84 0.93 1.78
C LEU A 163 -22.66 1.89 1.62
N THR A 164 -22.92 3.08 1.10
CA THR A 164 -21.91 4.15 0.93
C THR A 164 -21.34 4.58 2.28
N ASP A 165 -22.20 4.86 3.25
CA ASP A 165 -21.79 5.32 4.58
C ASP A 165 -20.94 4.27 5.31
N ASN A 166 -21.31 3.00 5.19
CA ASN A 166 -20.53 1.90 5.74
C ASN A 166 -19.15 1.77 5.05
N SER A 167 -19.11 1.92 3.73
CA SER A 167 -17.86 1.85 2.96
C SER A 167 -16.92 3.03 3.28
N ILE A 168 -17.47 4.24 3.48
CA ILE A 168 -16.69 5.41 3.91
C ILE A 168 -16.12 5.19 5.31
N LYS A 169 -16.90 4.66 6.26
CA LYS A 169 -16.41 4.32 7.60
C LYS A 169 -15.27 3.30 7.57
N GLU A 170 -15.34 2.32 6.67
CA GLU A 170 -14.26 1.34 6.48
C GLU A 170 -12.98 2.03 5.97
N VAL A 171 -13.10 2.90 4.96
CA VAL A 171 -11.99 3.70 4.44
C VAL A 171 -11.36 4.58 5.53
N ASP A 172 -12.19 5.29 6.31
CA ASP A 172 -11.72 6.14 7.41
C ASP A 172 -10.97 5.32 8.48
N LYS A 173 -11.47 4.13 8.81
CA LYS A 173 -10.81 3.23 9.75
C LYS A 173 -9.45 2.77 9.23
N ILE A 174 -9.38 2.32 7.97
CA ILE A 174 -8.11 1.88 7.35
C ILE A 174 -7.08 3.02 7.37
N ALA A 175 -7.50 4.23 7.01
CA ALA A 175 -6.63 5.41 7.02
C ALA A 175 -6.16 5.77 8.43
N ALA A 176 -7.07 5.77 9.42
CA ALA A 176 -6.73 6.08 10.81
C ALA A 176 -5.77 5.06 11.42
N ASP A 177 -6.00 3.76 11.18
CA ASP A 177 -5.10 2.69 11.63
C ASP A 177 -3.69 2.88 11.03
N LYS A 178 -3.62 3.30 9.76
CA LYS A 178 -2.36 3.58 9.09
C LYS A 178 -1.67 4.84 9.61
N GLU A 179 -2.40 5.93 9.83
CA GLU A 179 -1.84 7.15 10.44
C GLU A 179 -1.27 6.87 11.83
N LYS A 180 -1.98 6.07 12.62
CA LYS A 180 -1.52 5.64 13.94
C LYS A 180 -0.23 4.83 13.84
N GLU A 181 -0.14 3.87 12.91
CA GLU A 181 1.09 3.11 12.64
C GLU A 181 2.27 4.03 12.27
N LEU A 182 2.02 5.10 11.51
CA LEU A 182 3.07 6.04 11.11
C LEU A 182 3.54 6.94 12.25
N LEU A 183 2.67 7.25 13.22
CA LEU A 183 2.95 8.19 14.31
C LEU A 183 3.45 7.50 15.58
N GLU A 184 2.96 6.30 15.90
CA GLU A 184 3.38 5.50 17.07
C GLU A 184 4.66 4.70 16.78
N VAL A 185 5.83 5.32 17.00
CA VAL A 185 7.12 4.64 17.26
C VAL A 185 7.97 5.49 18.19
#